data_AF-A0A8H5J3H8-F1
#
_entry.id   AF-A0A8H5J3H8-F1
#
_cell.length_a   1.000
_cell.length_b   1.000
_cell.length_c   1.000
_cell.angle_alpha   90.00
_cell.angle_beta   90.00
_cell.angle_gamma   90.00
#
_symmetry.space_group_name_H-M   'P 1'
#
loop_
_entity.id
_entity.type
_entity.pdbx_description
1 polymer ?
#
loop_
_entity_poly.entity_id
_entity_poly.type
_entity_poly.pdbx_seq_one_letter_code
_entity_poly.pdbx_strand_id
1 'polypeptide(L)'
;MAASTPANPLLSNQKSSELQAVLHPLVLLTISDYITRHTLRQQEGPIIGVLLGQQNGREITVEHAFEAHTRQEPHVQGGYLLDATKFGARLEQMITVHKDRHLDLVGWYTLLPSSGPTTTILPIHNQILEGWNESAILLGFHPEQVLDHSVGGRLPLTIYESNYEVDDPKADNDGEDKKMDDGEPALKLKFRELPYSVETDETEMISMNYVAASGGNAAAAPQKEDKPSLSIESNGKGKRRLVESHDEDHSKATAQDDEVTLTPEEDETIAALTAKANAIKMLQSRILLLTTYLERLPPSYINGNTADSSSMDADYTTPSATVLRQIQALVSRLDLVIPSDRAAFEREMLHEANDVNLVRLLNGIVQSVGQARDVGKKFYVVENAKASHRRGAPPGPGQDFAIDPAAYNIRGAGDLVI
;
A
#
# COMPACT_ATOMS: atom_id res chain seq x y z
N MET A 1 -21.31 -9.67 34.21
CA MET A 1 -20.27 -10.72 34.31
C MET A 1 -19.38 -10.61 33.08
N ALA A 2 -18.43 -9.68 33.09
CA ALA A 2 -17.44 -9.58 32.01
C ALA A 2 -16.43 -10.71 32.24
N ALA A 3 -16.42 -11.71 31.34
CA ALA A 3 -15.41 -12.76 31.35
C ALA A 3 -14.05 -12.10 31.10
N SER A 4 -13.17 -12.15 32.09
CA SER A 4 -11.77 -11.79 31.94
C SER A 4 -11.15 -12.74 30.91
N THR A 5 -10.88 -12.24 29.70
CA THR A 5 -10.08 -12.95 28.70
C THR A 5 -8.78 -13.41 29.36
N PRO A 6 -8.42 -14.71 29.32
CA PRO A 6 -7.22 -15.20 29.99
C PRO A 6 -5.99 -14.48 29.40
N ALA A 7 -5.19 -13.88 30.27
CA ALA A 7 -3.95 -13.22 29.88
C ALA A 7 -3.04 -14.24 29.18
N ASN A 8 -2.59 -13.93 27.97
CA ASN A 8 -1.73 -14.81 27.19
C ASN A 8 -0.36 -14.92 27.91
N PRO A 9 0.08 -16.12 28.33
CA PRO A 9 1.30 -16.30 29.12
C PRO A 9 2.58 -15.93 28.37
N LEU A 10 2.51 -15.79 27.05
CA LEU A 10 3.62 -15.41 26.20
C LEU A 10 3.72 -13.90 25.99
N LEU A 11 2.77 -13.10 26.48
CA LEU A 11 2.84 -11.63 26.38
C LEU A 11 3.55 -11.04 27.60
N SER A 12 4.46 -10.12 27.33
CA SER A 12 5.12 -9.30 28.34
C SER A 12 4.23 -8.13 28.77
N ASN A 13 4.18 -7.85 30.07
CA ASN A 13 3.57 -6.65 30.64
C ASN A 13 4.58 -5.51 30.87
N GLN A 14 5.84 -5.69 30.48
CA GLN A 14 6.87 -4.67 30.63
C GLN A 14 6.66 -3.52 29.63
N LYS A 15 7.11 -2.30 29.99
CA LYS A 15 7.01 -1.12 29.11
C LYS A 15 7.65 -1.41 27.75
N SER A 16 7.02 -0.95 26.67
CA SER A 16 7.53 -1.07 25.28
C SER A 16 8.97 -0.57 25.18
N SER A 17 9.80 -1.23 24.37
CA SER A 17 11.05 -0.61 23.94
C SER A 17 10.70 0.64 23.15
N GLU A 18 11.65 1.56 23.06
CA GLU A 18 11.57 2.68 22.11
C GLU A 18 11.83 2.21 20.66
N LEU A 19 11.62 0.92 20.38
CA LEU A 19 11.79 0.32 19.07
C LEU A 19 10.52 0.55 18.25
N GLN A 20 10.68 0.90 16.99
CA GLN A 20 9.58 1.10 16.05
C GLN A 20 9.82 0.27 14.79
N ALA A 21 8.76 -0.37 14.31
CA ALA A 21 8.78 -1.09 13.05
C ALA A 21 8.19 -0.22 11.94
N VAL A 22 8.83 -0.23 10.78
CA VAL A 22 8.35 0.47 9.59
C VAL A 22 8.14 -0.55 8.49
N LEU A 23 6.91 -0.63 7.98
CA LEU A 23 6.51 -1.63 7.00
C LEU A 23 6.31 -0.99 5.63
N HIS A 24 6.91 -1.57 4.59
CA HIS A 24 6.56 -1.24 3.21
C HIS A 24 5.27 -1.97 2.78
N PRO A 25 4.36 -1.33 2.02
CA PRO A 25 3.13 -1.96 1.51
C PRO A 25 3.37 -3.25 0.72
N LEU A 26 4.50 -3.32 0.00
CA LEU A 26 4.87 -4.51 -0.78
C LEU A 26 4.97 -5.77 0.09
N VAL A 27 5.43 -5.64 1.34
CA VAL A 27 5.51 -6.75 2.30
C VAL A 27 4.11 -7.27 2.61
N LEU A 28 3.14 -6.38 2.86
CA LEU A 28 1.76 -6.75 3.17
C LEU A 28 1.09 -7.46 2.00
N LEU A 29 1.32 -6.98 0.78
CA LEU A 29 0.83 -7.63 -0.44
C LEU A 29 1.46 -9.01 -0.63
N THR A 30 2.75 -9.15 -0.37
CA THR A 30 3.46 -10.44 -0.50
C THR A 30 2.99 -11.46 0.53
N ILE A 31 2.77 -11.05 1.78
CA ILE A 31 2.21 -11.90 2.83
C ILE A 31 0.79 -12.35 2.44
N SER A 32 -0.04 -11.42 1.95
CA SER A 32 -1.42 -11.70 1.53
C SER A 32 -1.47 -12.65 0.33
N ASP A 33 -0.62 -12.43 -0.67
CA ASP A 33 -0.44 -13.32 -1.82
C ASP A 33 0.00 -14.73 -1.38
N TYR A 34 0.96 -14.82 -0.46
CA TYR A 34 1.41 -16.11 0.05
C TYR A 34 0.30 -16.85 0.80
N ILE A 35 -0.45 -16.15 1.67
CA ILE A 35 -1.58 -16.74 2.39
C ILE A 35 -2.62 -17.29 1.40
N THR A 36 -3.03 -16.48 0.43
CA THR A 36 -4.02 -16.90 -0.57
C THR A 36 -3.52 -18.05 -1.44
N ARG A 37 -2.27 -18.04 -1.91
CA ARG A 37 -1.67 -19.15 -2.67
C ARG A 37 -1.61 -20.44 -1.86
N HIS A 38 -1.19 -20.35 -0.59
CA HIS A 38 -1.09 -21.51 0.29
C HIS A 38 -2.46 -22.14 0.55
N THR A 39 -3.48 -21.31 0.83
CA THR A 39 -4.87 -21.76 1.04
C THR A 39 -5.49 -22.35 -0.22
N LEU A 40 -5.35 -21.70 -1.38
CA LEU A 40 -5.93 -22.17 -2.64
C LEU A 40 -5.28 -23.46 -3.15
N ARG A 41 -3.98 -23.64 -2.91
CA ARG A 41 -3.25 -24.85 -3.27
C ARG A 41 -3.41 -25.98 -2.26
N GLN A 42 -4.09 -25.74 -1.13
CA GLN A 42 -4.26 -26.70 -0.04
C GLN A 42 -2.92 -27.29 0.42
N GLN A 43 -1.90 -26.43 0.53
CA GLN A 43 -0.59 -26.85 1.00
C GLN A 43 -0.66 -27.27 2.47
N GLU A 44 0.06 -28.33 2.82
CA GLU A 44 0.13 -28.83 4.18
C GLU A 44 1.17 -28.05 5.00
N GLY A 45 0.80 -27.69 6.23
CA GLY A 45 1.69 -27.05 7.20
C GLY A 45 1.33 -25.60 7.53
N PRO A 46 2.05 -25.00 8.49
CA PRO A 46 1.87 -23.61 8.88
C PRO A 46 2.44 -22.68 7.82
N ILE A 47 1.75 -21.55 7.63
CA ILE A 47 2.19 -20.46 6.76
C ILE A 47 3.30 -19.72 7.49
N ILE A 48 4.53 -19.85 6.99
CA ILE A 48 5.71 -19.22 7.57
C ILE A 48 6.46 -18.52 6.47
N GLY A 49 6.81 -17.26 6.72
CA GLY A 49 7.75 -16.56 5.85
C GLY A 49 8.65 -15.65 6.64
N VAL A 50 9.58 -15.07 5.92
CA VAL A 50 10.70 -14.32 6.46
C VAL A 50 10.65 -12.89 5.98
N LEU A 51 11.07 -11.99 6.86
CA LEU A 51 11.09 -10.55 6.67
C LEU A 51 12.54 -10.09 6.53
N LEU A 52 12.82 -9.40 5.43
CA LEU A 52 14.08 -8.73 5.17
C LEU A 52 13.92 -7.22 5.26
N GLY A 53 14.96 -6.57 5.72
CA GLY A 53 14.90 -5.17 6.04
C GLY A 53 16.23 -4.61 6.51
N GLN A 54 16.18 -3.41 7.07
CA GLN A 54 17.34 -2.79 7.68
C GLN A 54 17.03 -2.47 9.14
N GLN A 55 18.06 -2.52 9.97
CA GLN A 55 17.99 -2.06 11.34
C GLN A 55 18.80 -0.77 11.50
N ASN A 56 18.09 0.34 11.57
CA ASN A 56 18.66 1.68 11.75
C ASN A 56 18.52 2.09 13.23
N GLY A 57 19.42 1.56 14.06
CA GLY A 57 19.40 1.83 15.50
C GLY A 57 18.18 1.23 16.18
N ARG A 58 17.16 2.07 16.44
CA ARG A 58 15.89 1.67 17.08
C ARG A 58 14.73 1.53 16.11
N GLU A 59 14.97 1.79 14.83
CA GLU A 59 13.98 1.65 13.79
C GLU A 59 14.31 0.42 12.95
N ILE A 60 13.33 -0.47 12.78
CA ILE A 60 13.44 -1.64 11.92
C ILE A 60 12.56 -1.41 10.71
N THR A 61 13.18 -1.17 9.56
CA THR A 61 12.48 -1.08 8.28
C THR A 61 12.30 -2.49 7.71
N VAL A 62 11.10 -2.83 7.23
CA VAL A 62 10.77 -4.12 6.63
C VAL A 62 10.37 -3.87 5.20
N GLU A 63 11.27 -4.21 4.28
CA GLU A 63 11.16 -3.87 2.86
C GLU A 63 10.71 -5.05 2.01
N HIS A 64 11.12 -6.26 2.37
CA HIS A 64 10.86 -7.45 1.57
C HIS A 64 10.43 -8.63 2.42
N ALA A 65 9.62 -9.50 1.85
CA ALA A 65 9.18 -10.73 2.49
C ALA A 65 9.20 -11.89 1.51
N PHE A 66 9.48 -13.10 2.01
CA PHE A 66 9.44 -14.30 1.19
C PHE A 66 8.99 -15.53 1.98
N GLU A 67 8.45 -16.52 1.26
CA GLU A 67 7.97 -17.78 1.86
C GLU A 67 9.12 -18.68 2.33
N ALA A 68 8.97 -19.25 3.52
CA ALA A 68 9.94 -20.18 4.11
C ALA A 68 9.45 -21.62 3.97
N HIS A 69 10.37 -22.54 3.68
CA HIS A 69 10.03 -23.95 3.59
C HIS A 69 10.04 -24.59 4.97
N THR A 70 8.94 -25.25 5.31
CA THR A 70 8.79 -25.98 6.58
C THR A 70 8.99 -27.48 6.36
N ARG A 71 9.43 -28.17 7.41
CA ARG A 71 9.57 -29.62 7.48
C ARG A 71 8.75 -30.13 8.65
N GLN A 72 7.99 -31.21 8.45
CA GLN A 72 7.27 -31.88 9.53
C GLN A 72 8.26 -32.46 10.54
N GLU A 73 8.04 -32.15 11.81
CA GLU A 73 8.82 -32.63 12.95
C GLU A 73 7.86 -32.98 14.10
N PRO A 74 7.32 -34.22 14.15
CA PRO A 74 6.27 -34.61 15.09
C PRO A 74 6.66 -34.52 16.57
N HIS A 75 7.96 -34.47 16.87
CA HIS A 75 8.50 -34.41 18.22
C HIS A 75 8.53 -32.99 18.81
N VAL A 76 8.18 -31.98 18.02
CA VAL A 76 8.27 -30.57 18.39
C VAL A 76 6.87 -29.98 18.57
N GLN A 77 6.71 -29.08 19.54
CA GLN A 77 5.45 -28.39 19.77
C GLN A 77 5.05 -27.57 18.53
N GLY A 78 3.89 -27.87 17.95
CA GLY A 78 3.46 -27.29 16.68
C GLY A 78 3.78 -28.14 15.44
N GLY A 79 4.56 -29.22 15.57
CA GLY A 79 4.71 -30.27 14.56
C GLY A 79 5.53 -29.93 13.32
N TYR A 80 6.11 -28.73 13.24
CA TYR A 80 6.87 -28.24 12.09
C TYR A 80 8.08 -27.42 12.53
N LEU A 81 9.15 -27.49 11.75
CA LEU A 81 10.37 -26.67 11.86
C LEU A 81 10.75 -26.08 10.50
N LEU A 82 11.67 -25.12 10.46
CA LEU A 82 12.24 -24.63 9.20
C LEU A 82 13.23 -25.64 8.62
N ASP A 83 13.17 -25.85 7.30
CA ASP A 83 14.19 -26.59 6.55
C ASP A 83 15.45 -25.71 6.44
N ALA A 84 16.38 -25.87 7.39
CA ALA A 84 17.56 -25.01 7.53
C ALA A 84 18.40 -24.90 6.24
N THR A 85 18.51 -25.98 5.46
CA THR A 85 19.29 -26.01 4.22
C THR A 85 18.63 -25.19 3.13
N LYS A 86 17.33 -25.39 2.89
CA LYS A 86 16.59 -24.63 1.88
C LYS A 86 16.40 -23.18 2.30
N PHE A 87 16.16 -22.97 3.60
CA PHE A 87 15.99 -21.64 4.16
C PHE A 87 17.28 -20.83 4.05
N GLY A 88 18.42 -21.37 4.48
CA GLY A 88 19.72 -20.71 4.36
C GLY A 88 20.08 -20.38 2.91
N ALA A 89 19.91 -21.33 1.98
CA ALA A 89 20.16 -21.08 0.57
C ALA A 89 19.24 -19.99 -0.01
N ARG A 90 17.96 -19.96 0.39
CA ARG A 90 17.00 -18.95 -0.06
C ARG A 90 17.31 -17.57 0.54
N LEU A 91 17.71 -17.53 1.80
CA LEU A 91 18.12 -16.30 2.49
C LEU A 91 19.35 -15.69 1.79
N GLU A 92 20.38 -16.48 1.52
CA GLU A 92 21.58 -16.04 0.79
C GLU A 92 21.27 -15.49 -0.61
N GLN A 93 20.36 -16.16 -1.34
CA GLN A 93 19.89 -15.68 -2.64
C GLN A 93 19.23 -14.31 -2.52
N MET A 94 18.35 -14.14 -1.53
CA MET A 94 17.58 -12.91 -1.38
C MET A 94 18.44 -11.75 -0.90
N ILE A 95 19.35 -11.98 0.04
CA ILE A 95 20.39 -11.02 0.43
C ILE A 95 21.24 -10.66 -0.81
N THR A 96 21.57 -11.63 -1.67
CA THR A 96 22.38 -11.39 -2.87
C THR A 96 21.70 -10.48 -3.90
N VAL A 97 20.39 -10.63 -4.09
CA VAL A 97 19.61 -9.79 -5.01
C VAL A 97 19.46 -8.36 -4.47
N HIS A 98 19.45 -8.19 -3.15
CA HIS A 98 19.27 -6.90 -2.48
C HIS A 98 20.55 -6.35 -1.82
N LYS A 99 21.72 -6.69 -2.37
CA LYS A 99 23.03 -6.24 -1.84
C LYS A 99 23.21 -4.74 -1.87
N ASP A 100 22.63 -4.08 -2.87
CA ASP A 100 22.63 -2.63 -3.04
C ASP A 100 21.92 -1.91 -1.89
N ARG A 101 20.83 -2.52 -1.39
CA ARG A 101 20.04 -2.03 -0.26
C ARG A 101 20.47 -2.59 1.09
N HIS A 102 21.53 -3.39 1.18
CA HIS A 102 22.01 -3.97 2.44
C HIS A 102 20.91 -4.62 3.30
N LEU A 103 19.95 -5.30 2.66
CA LEU A 103 18.86 -5.96 3.38
C LEU A 103 19.36 -7.22 4.07
N ASP A 104 18.99 -7.37 5.33
CA ASP A 104 19.29 -8.54 6.15
C ASP A 104 18.01 -9.11 6.78
N LEU A 105 18.10 -10.29 7.36
CA LEU A 105 17.04 -10.92 8.12
C LEU A 105 16.69 -10.04 9.32
N VAL A 106 15.49 -9.46 9.34
CA VAL A 106 14.99 -8.66 10.47
C VAL A 106 13.94 -9.40 11.29
N GLY A 107 13.24 -10.36 10.69
CA GLY A 107 12.17 -11.06 11.37
C GLY A 107 11.49 -12.13 10.52
N TRP A 108 10.34 -12.57 10.99
CA TRP A 108 9.51 -13.57 10.32
C TRP A 108 8.03 -13.31 10.58
N TYR A 109 7.18 -13.88 9.74
CA TYR A 109 5.73 -13.74 9.84
C TYR A 109 5.01 -15.07 9.84
N THR A 110 3.86 -15.09 10.50
CA THR A 110 2.96 -16.25 10.57
C THR A 110 1.52 -15.81 10.84
N LEU A 111 0.60 -16.77 10.81
CA LEU A 111 -0.78 -16.55 11.20
C LEU A 111 -0.94 -16.68 12.71
N LEU A 112 -1.52 -15.67 13.34
CA LEU A 112 -1.83 -15.68 14.78
C LEU A 112 -3.33 -15.47 15.03
N PRO A 113 -3.89 -16.13 16.05
CA PRO A 113 -5.24 -15.82 16.52
C PRO A 113 -5.28 -14.40 17.12
N SER A 114 -6.48 -13.83 17.22
CA SER A 114 -6.68 -12.49 17.83
C SER A 114 -6.22 -12.41 19.30
N SER A 115 -6.04 -13.56 19.97
CA SER A 115 -5.50 -13.68 21.33
C SER A 115 -3.98 -13.54 21.44
N GLY A 116 -3.26 -13.42 20.32
CA GLY A 116 -1.81 -13.26 20.29
C GLY A 116 -1.02 -14.57 20.08
N PRO A 117 0.31 -14.57 20.34
CA PRO A 117 1.20 -15.67 20.04
C PRO A 117 0.89 -16.94 20.86
N THR A 118 1.03 -18.11 20.24
CA THR A 118 0.79 -19.43 20.87
C THR A 118 2.10 -20.17 21.07
N THR A 119 2.18 -21.11 22.02
CA THR A 119 3.42 -21.88 22.27
C THR A 119 3.91 -22.70 21.07
N THR A 120 3.06 -22.95 20.07
CA THR A 120 3.39 -23.63 18.81
C THR A 120 4.42 -22.89 17.95
N ILE A 121 4.58 -21.58 18.14
CA ILE A 121 5.54 -20.78 17.36
C ILE A 121 6.94 -20.74 17.99
N LEU A 122 7.07 -21.09 19.28
CA LEU A 122 8.33 -20.99 20.02
C LEU A 122 9.47 -21.81 19.39
N PRO A 123 9.28 -23.05 18.91
CA PRO A 123 10.38 -23.81 18.36
C PRO A 123 10.95 -23.21 17.08
N ILE A 124 10.09 -22.71 16.19
CA ILE A 124 10.51 -21.99 14.98
C ILE A 124 11.19 -20.68 15.36
N HIS A 125 10.64 -19.95 16.32
CA HIS A 125 11.23 -18.68 16.76
C HIS A 125 12.63 -18.89 17.34
N ASN A 126 12.81 -19.86 18.24
CA ASN A 126 14.12 -20.21 18.79
C ASN A 126 15.09 -20.68 17.70
N GLN A 127 14.62 -21.47 16.73
CA GLN A 127 15.44 -21.89 15.59
C GLN A 127 15.95 -20.68 14.79
N ILE A 128 15.12 -19.66 14.59
CA ILE A 128 15.52 -18.41 13.92
C ILE A 128 16.54 -17.64 14.77
N LEU A 129 16.28 -17.53 16.08
CA LEU A 129 17.13 -16.80 17.02
C LEU A 129 18.54 -17.38 17.12
N GLU A 130 18.65 -18.71 17.21
CA GLU A 130 19.92 -19.42 17.33
C GLU A 130 20.67 -19.52 15.99
N GLY A 131 19.94 -19.63 14.88
CA GLY A 131 20.52 -19.95 13.58
C GLY A 131 20.92 -18.76 12.72
N TRP A 132 20.18 -17.64 12.82
CA TRP A 132 20.31 -16.56 11.82
C TRP A 132 20.21 -15.14 12.39
N ASN A 133 19.41 -14.86 13.43
CA ASN A 133 19.29 -13.50 13.97
C ASN A 133 18.93 -13.49 15.46
N GLU A 134 19.80 -12.93 16.30
CA GLU A 134 19.65 -12.85 17.76
C GLU A 134 18.43 -12.05 18.27
N SER A 135 17.84 -11.17 17.45
CA SER A 135 16.71 -10.31 17.81
C SER A 135 15.70 -10.18 16.66
N ALA A 136 15.14 -11.30 16.22
CA ALA A 136 14.16 -11.33 15.14
C ALA A 136 12.75 -10.87 15.60
N ILE A 137 12.13 -9.95 14.85
CA ILE A 137 10.73 -9.57 15.09
C ILE A 137 9.75 -10.64 14.57
N LEU A 138 8.58 -10.72 15.19
CA LEU A 138 7.48 -11.60 14.80
C LEU A 138 6.29 -10.76 14.30
N LEU A 139 5.92 -10.91 13.04
CA LEU A 139 4.70 -10.33 12.49
C LEU A 139 3.58 -11.37 12.50
N GLY A 140 2.56 -11.13 13.32
CA GLY A 140 1.34 -11.91 13.37
C GLY A 140 0.28 -11.32 12.47
N PHE A 141 -0.12 -12.05 11.43
CA PHE A 141 -1.30 -11.72 10.64
C PHE A 141 -2.54 -12.36 11.27
N HIS A 142 -3.65 -11.64 11.34
CA HIS A 142 -4.89 -12.06 12.00
C HIS A 142 -6.02 -12.30 10.97
N PRO A 143 -6.23 -13.53 10.48
CA PRO A 143 -7.25 -13.83 9.47
C PRO A 143 -8.67 -13.44 9.89
N GLU A 144 -8.99 -13.57 11.18
CA GLU A 144 -10.32 -13.27 11.73
C GLU A 144 -10.68 -11.79 11.60
N GLN A 145 -9.70 -10.89 11.69
CA GLN A 145 -9.89 -9.44 11.63
C GLN A 145 -10.02 -8.93 10.19
N VAL A 146 -9.66 -9.74 9.18
CA VAL A 146 -9.80 -9.38 7.77
C VAL A 146 -11.28 -9.29 7.36
N LEU A 147 -12.14 -10.05 8.03
CA LEU A 147 -13.58 -10.13 7.74
C LEU A 147 -14.36 -8.95 8.33
N ASP A 148 -13.80 -8.24 9.32
CA ASP A 148 -14.39 -7.04 9.90
C ASP A 148 -14.06 -5.82 9.04
N HIS A 149 -14.84 -5.62 7.97
CA HIS A 149 -14.73 -4.47 7.06
C HIS A 149 -15.22 -3.17 7.70
N SER A 150 -14.53 -2.68 8.73
CA SER A 150 -14.75 -1.34 9.27
C SER A 150 -13.91 -0.32 8.51
N VAL A 151 -14.56 0.68 7.92
CA VAL A 151 -13.90 1.79 7.23
C VAL A 151 -13.08 2.57 8.26
N GLY A 152 -11.74 2.52 8.18
CA GLY A 152 -10.83 3.09 9.18
C GLY A 152 -10.41 2.15 10.32
N GLY A 153 -10.71 0.85 10.19
CA GLY A 153 -10.22 -0.22 11.06
C GLY A 153 -8.70 -0.33 11.06
N ARG A 154 -8.14 -0.91 12.14
CA ARG A 154 -6.71 -1.21 12.23
C ARG A 154 -6.36 -2.29 11.20
N LEU A 155 -5.15 -2.23 10.64
CA LEU A 155 -4.67 -3.32 9.79
C LEU A 155 -4.65 -4.62 10.62
N PRO A 156 -5.03 -5.77 10.04
CA PRO A 156 -5.17 -7.05 10.75
C PRO A 156 -3.80 -7.70 11.00
N LEU A 157 -2.88 -6.93 11.59
CA LEU A 157 -1.51 -7.34 11.88
C LEU A 157 -1.04 -6.75 13.20
N THR A 158 -0.24 -7.54 13.90
CA THR A 158 0.43 -7.15 15.14
C THR A 158 1.90 -7.57 15.05
N ILE A 159 2.81 -6.68 15.41
CA ILE A 159 4.25 -6.98 15.44
C ILE A 159 4.68 -7.15 16.88
N TYR A 160 5.49 -8.17 17.13
CA TYR A 160 6.06 -8.46 18.43
C TYR A 160 7.59 -8.48 18.35
N GLU A 161 8.25 -8.00 19.38
CA GLU A 161 9.65 -8.34 19.66
C GLU A 161 9.72 -9.43 20.73
N SER A 162 10.82 -10.18 20.74
CA SER A 162 11.11 -11.13 21.80
C SER A 162 12.04 -10.54 22.84
N ASN A 163 11.76 -10.84 24.11
CA ASN A 163 12.64 -10.54 25.23
C ASN A 163 12.68 -11.75 26.17
N TYR A 164 13.87 -12.03 26.71
CA TYR A 164 14.03 -13.04 27.76
C TYR A 164 13.74 -12.40 29.11
N GLU A 165 12.65 -12.80 29.73
CA GLU A 165 12.31 -12.37 31.08
C GLU A 165 12.61 -13.47 32.09
N VAL A 166 13.09 -13.05 33.26
CA VAL A 166 13.14 -13.93 34.43
C VAL A 166 11.71 -14.26 34.81
N ASP A 167 11.38 -15.55 34.78
CA ASP A 167 10.13 -16.04 35.33
C ASP A 167 10.20 -15.90 36.84
N ASP A 168 9.73 -14.77 37.38
CA ASP A 168 9.65 -14.56 38.82
C ASP A 168 8.50 -15.43 39.33
N PRO A 169 8.76 -16.54 40.05
CA PRO A 169 7.70 -17.43 40.48
C PRO A 169 7.05 -16.83 41.73
N LYS A 170 6.32 -15.71 41.62
CA LYS A 170 5.62 -15.10 42.77
C LYS A 170 4.52 -14.10 42.40
N ALA A 171 3.27 -14.57 42.49
CA ALA A 171 2.14 -13.75 42.96
C ALA A 171 0.95 -14.54 43.56
N ASP A 172 1.03 -15.87 43.77
CA ASP A 172 -0.12 -16.66 44.28
C ASP A 172 0.19 -17.58 45.47
N ASN A 173 1.34 -17.43 46.15
CA ASN A 173 1.53 -18.12 47.44
C ASN A 173 2.05 -17.12 48.48
N ASP A 174 1.10 -16.58 49.23
CA ASP A 174 1.33 -15.98 50.53
C ASP A 174 2.05 -16.97 51.45
N GLY A 175 3.18 -16.53 51.97
CA GLY A 175 3.74 -16.99 53.24
C GLY A 175 4.18 -18.44 53.31
N GLU A 176 5.32 -18.80 52.71
CA GLU A 176 6.18 -19.84 53.28
C GLU A 176 7.64 -19.68 52.81
N ASP A 177 8.56 -19.67 53.77
CA ASP A 177 10.01 -19.59 53.58
C ASP A 177 10.49 -20.73 52.66
N LYS A 178 10.85 -20.38 51.42
CA LYS A 178 11.51 -21.31 50.50
C LYS A 178 13.02 -21.10 50.56
N LYS A 179 13.73 -22.18 50.92
CA LYS A 179 15.20 -22.28 50.90
C LYS A 179 15.76 -21.75 49.58
N MET A 180 16.86 -20.98 49.67
CA MET A 180 17.66 -20.57 48.53
C MET A 180 18.23 -21.83 47.85
N ASP A 181 17.70 -22.18 46.69
CA ASP A 181 18.28 -23.15 45.77
C ASP A 181 19.05 -22.35 44.71
N ASP A 182 20.32 -22.68 44.52
CA ASP A 182 21.32 -21.99 43.67
C ASP A 182 21.14 -22.38 42.20
N GLY A 183 19.88 -22.45 41.74
CA GLY A 183 19.51 -22.74 40.37
C GLY A 183 19.41 -21.45 39.56
N GLU A 184 20.11 -21.36 38.44
CA GLU A 184 19.99 -20.25 37.50
C GLU A 184 18.50 -19.97 37.19
N PRO A 185 18.05 -18.70 37.23
CA PRO A 185 16.66 -18.38 36.96
C PRO A 185 16.30 -18.81 35.53
N ALA A 186 15.27 -19.63 35.37
CA ALA A 186 14.80 -20.06 34.06
C ALA A 186 14.25 -18.84 33.28
N LEU A 187 15.03 -18.34 32.33
CA LEU A 187 14.62 -17.29 31.41
C LEU A 187 13.54 -17.84 30.47
N LYS A 188 12.37 -17.20 30.46
CA LYS A 188 11.29 -17.51 29.51
C LYS A 188 11.22 -16.42 28.46
N LEU A 189 11.15 -16.84 27.21
CA LEU A 189 10.92 -15.94 26.09
C LEU A 189 9.48 -15.42 26.14
N LYS A 190 9.34 -14.09 26.20
CA LYS A 190 8.05 -13.41 26.08
C LYS A 190 8.08 -12.44 24.92
N PHE A 191 6.90 -12.22 24.34
CA PHE A 191 6.65 -11.32 23.25
C PHE A 191 6.09 -10.00 23.76
N ARG A 192 6.60 -8.89 23.22
CA ARG A 192 6.10 -7.55 23.52
C ARG A 192 5.63 -6.89 22.23
N GLU A 193 4.44 -6.28 22.26
CA GLU A 193 3.87 -5.60 21.09
C GLU A 193 4.68 -4.36 20.74
N LEU A 194 5.01 -4.23 19.46
CA LEU A 194 5.75 -3.11 18.88
C LEU A 194 4.80 -2.19 18.08
N PRO A 195 4.92 -0.86 18.27
CA PRO A 195 4.24 0.08 17.39
C PRO A 195 4.84 -0.01 15.98
N TYR A 196 3.99 0.07 14.97
CA TYR A 196 4.41 0.10 13.58
C TYR A 196 3.81 1.28 12.81
N SER A 197 4.54 1.72 11.79
CA SER A 197 4.06 2.66 10.76
C SER A 197 4.22 2.04 9.39
N VAL A 198 3.36 2.42 8.45
CA VAL A 198 3.51 2.02 7.04
C VAL A 198 4.23 3.16 6.33
N GLU A 199 5.44 2.91 5.83
CA GLU A 199 6.19 3.85 5.01
C GLU A 199 5.92 3.52 3.55
N THR A 200 5.55 4.54 2.79
CA THR A 200 5.30 4.42 1.36
C THR A 200 6.21 5.38 0.63
N ASP A 201 7.06 4.86 -0.25
CA ASP A 201 7.74 5.71 -1.24
C ASP A 201 6.71 6.39 -2.16
N GLU A 202 7.08 7.49 -2.82
CA GLU A 202 6.20 8.19 -3.77
C GLU A 202 5.67 7.23 -4.85
N THR A 203 6.55 6.38 -5.38
CA THR A 203 6.19 5.38 -6.39
C THR A 203 5.22 4.34 -5.84
N GLU A 204 5.45 3.88 -4.61
CA GLU A 204 4.59 2.92 -3.93
C GLU A 204 3.23 3.54 -3.60
N MET A 205 3.21 4.79 -3.13
CA MET A 205 1.99 5.53 -2.81
C MET A 205 1.09 5.69 -4.04
N ILE A 206 1.67 6.09 -5.18
CA ILE A 206 0.93 6.22 -6.45
C ILE A 206 0.39 4.85 -6.87
N SER A 207 1.22 3.81 -6.80
CA SER A 207 0.83 2.45 -7.15
C SER A 207 -0.28 1.90 -6.26
N MET A 208 -0.21 2.12 -4.94
CA MET A 208 -1.22 1.70 -3.99
C MET A 208 -2.52 2.45 -4.19
N ASN A 209 -2.47 3.75 -4.46
CA ASN A 209 -3.67 4.52 -4.78
C ASN A 209 -4.35 4.00 -6.05
N TYR A 210 -3.57 3.66 -7.08
CA TYR A 210 -4.09 3.05 -8.30
C TYR A 210 -4.77 1.70 -8.04
N VAL A 211 -4.10 0.79 -7.29
CA VAL A 211 -4.66 -0.53 -6.94
C VAL A 211 -5.90 -0.39 -6.07
N ALA A 212 -5.89 0.50 -5.08
CA ALA A 212 -7.05 0.73 -4.20
C ALA A 212 -8.23 1.37 -4.93
N ALA A 213 -7.98 2.35 -5.81
CA ALA A 213 -9.00 2.98 -6.63
C ALA A 213 -9.60 2.00 -7.65
N SER A 214 -8.76 1.16 -8.27
CA SER A 214 -9.21 0.11 -9.20
C SER A 214 -9.99 -1.00 -8.48
N GLY A 215 -9.58 -1.38 -7.28
CA GLY A 215 -10.23 -2.41 -6.47
C GLY A 215 -11.64 -2.05 -5.99
N GLY A 216 -11.95 -0.76 -5.81
CA GLY A 216 -13.29 -0.29 -5.45
C GLY A 216 -14.32 -0.37 -6.59
N ASN A 217 -13.87 -0.32 -7.85
CA ASN A 217 -14.73 -0.34 -9.04
C ASN A 217 -14.66 -1.65 -9.85
N ALA A 218 -13.79 -2.60 -9.50
CA ALA A 218 -13.65 -3.87 -10.21
C ALA A 218 -14.89 -4.80 -10.11
N ALA A 219 -15.83 -4.53 -9.20
CA ALA A 219 -17.13 -5.21 -9.18
C ALA A 219 -18.12 -4.67 -10.24
N ALA A 220 -17.76 -3.60 -10.95
CA ALA A 220 -18.59 -2.95 -11.97
C ALA A 220 -17.75 -2.45 -13.16
N ALA A 221 -16.71 -3.17 -13.56
CA ALA A 221 -16.13 -2.91 -14.89
C ALA A 221 -17.10 -3.45 -15.96
N PRO A 222 -17.61 -2.63 -16.89
CA PRO A 222 -18.26 -3.14 -18.08
C PRO A 222 -17.24 -4.02 -18.82
N GLN A 223 -17.71 -5.15 -19.34
CA GLN A 223 -16.89 -6.01 -20.17
C GLN A 223 -16.23 -5.16 -21.24
N LYS A 224 -14.89 -5.20 -21.26
CA LYS A 224 -14.10 -4.66 -22.36
C LYS A 224 -14.68 -5.26 -23.63
N GLU A 225 -15.34 -4.43 -24.44
CA GLU A 225 -15.96 -4.88 -25.68
C GLU A 225 -14.92 -5.67 -26.48
N ASP A 226 -15.26 -6.92 -26.77
CA ASP A 226 -14.51 -7.76 -27.68
C ASP A 226 -14.43 -7.02 -29.02
N LYS A 227 -13.22 -6.56 -29.37
CA LYS A 227 -12.93 -6.18 -30.75
C LYS A 227 -13.35 -7.34 -31.64
N PRO A 228 -14.22 -7.15 -32.65
CA PRO A 228 -14.65 -8.24 -33.50
C PRO A 228 -13.41 -8.86 -34.15
N SER A 229 -13.16 -10.13 -33.84
CA SER A 229 -12.17 -10.94 -34.50
C SER A 229 -12.56 -11.07 -35.97
N LEU A 230 -11.89 -10.32 -36.83
CA LEU A 230 -11.99 -10.48 -38.29
C LEU A 230 -11.36 -11.83 -38.66
N SER A 231 -12.19 -12.87 -38.78
CA SER A 231 -11.77 -14.15 -39.38
C SER A 231 -11.90 -14.08 -40.90
N ILE A 232 -10.82 -14.45 -41.59
CA ILE A 232 -10.79 -14.62 -43.04
C ILE A 232 -10.78 -16.12 -43.31
N GLU A 233 -11.93 -16.70 -43.68
CA GLU A 233 -11.95 -18.05 -44.22
C GLU A 233 -11.81 -18.01 -45.74
N SER A 234 -10.82 -18.73 -46.25
CA SER A 234 -10.59 -18.93 -47.67
C SER A 234 -11.42 -20.11 -48.16
N ASN A 235 -12.42 -19.86 -49.00
CA ASN A 235 -13.00 -20.91 -49.83
C ASN A 235 -12.53 -20.74 -51.29
N GLY A 236 -12.05 -21.83 -51.88
CA GLY A 236 -11.29 -21.85 -53.12
C GLY A 236 -12.12 -21.43 -54.34
N LYS A 237 -12.04 -20.14 -54.72
CA LYS A 237 -12.02 -19.59 -56.10
C LYS A 237 -12.20 -18.06 -56.05
N GLY A 238 -11.10 -17.36 -55.73
CA GLY A 238 -10.71 -16.07 -56.30
C GLY A 238 -11.73 -14.94 -56.55
N LYS A 239 -12.68 -14.64 -55.64
CA LYS A 239 -13.36 -13.33 -55.54
C LYS A 239 -13.69 -13.00 -54.08
N ARG A 240 -13.08 -11.95 -53.52
CA ARG A 240 -13.35 -11.44 -52.15
C ARG A 240 -14.52 -10.45 -52.18
N ARG A 241 -15.53 -10.66 -51.33
CA ARG A 241 -16.59 -9.68 -51.04
C ARG A 241 -16.77 -9.63 -49.51
N LEU A 242 -16.65 -8.44 -48.95
CA LEU A 242 -16.95 -8.14 -47.54
C LEU A 242 -18.47 -8.14 -47.36
N VAL A 243 -18.99 -8.88 -46.39
CA VAL A 243 -20.42 -8.89 -46.03
C VAL A 243 -20.50 -8.76 -44.51
N GLU A 244 -21.08 -7.65 -44.04
CA GLU A 244 -21.52 -7.48 -42.65
C GLU A 244 -22.80 -8.29 -42.43
N SER A 245 -22.85 -9.07 -41.36
CA SER A 245 -24.10 -9.67 -40.87
C SER A 245 -24.91 -8.60 -40.14
N HIS A 246 -26.07 -8.25 -40.69
CA HIS A 246 -27.14 -7.56 -39.95
C HIS A 246 -27.89 -8.60 -39.10
N ASP A 247 -27.98 -8.36 -37.80
CA ASP A 247 -29.10 -8.85 -36.99
C ASP A 247 -29.67 -7.65 -36.23
N GLU A 248 -30.92 -7.31 -36.57
CA GLU A 248 -31.77 -6.40 -35.82
C GLU A 248 -32.53 -7.20 -34.75
N ASP A 249 -32.41 -6.80 -33.49
CA ASP A 249 -33.50 -6.50 -32.55
C ASP A 249 -33.02 -6.63 -31.11
N HIS A 250 -32.95 -5.49 -30.39
CA HIS A 250 -33.69 -5.31 -29.14
C HIS A 250 -33.44 -3.89 -28.60
N SER A 251 -34.50 -3.11 -28.67
CA SER A 251 -34.70 -1.83 -27.99
C SER A 251 -34.51 -1.98 -26.47
N LYS A 252 -33.42 -1.41 -25.95
CA LYS A 252 -33.33 -0.92 -24.57
C LYS A 252 -32.73 0.47 -24.59
N ALA A 253 -33.49 1.41 -24.04
CA ALA A 253 -33.10 2.79 -23.82
C ALA A 253 -31.80 2.84 -23.01
N THR A 254 -30.70 3.20 -23.66
CA THR A 254 -29.50 3.66 -23.00
C THR A 254 -29.71 5.14 -22.68
N ALA A 255 -29.80 5.43 -21.38
CA ALA A 255 -29.49 6.75 -20.88
C ALA A 255 -28.09 7.10 -21.40
N GLN A 256 -28.00 8.19 -22.16
CA GLN A 256 -26.74 8.84 -22.45
C GLN A 256 -26.23 9.39 -21.12
N ASP A 257 -25.43 8.62 -20.40
CA ASP A 257 -24.39 9.23 -19.58
C ASP A 257 -23.38 9.79 -20.58
N ASP A 258 -23.30 11.11 -20.65
CA ASP A 258 -22.19 11.85 -21.25
C ASP A 258 -20.92 11.48 -20.46
N GLU A 259 -20.34 10.31 -20.75
CA GLU A 259 -19.02 9.95 -20.26
C GLU A 259 -18.00 10.81 -21.02
N VAL A 260 -17.76 12.01 -20.49
CA VAL A 260 -16.65 12.86 -20.89
C VAL A 260 -15.39 12.01 -20.75
N THR A 261 -14.80 11.65 -21.89
CA THR A 261 -13.52 10.93 -21.92
C THR A 261 -12.46 11.88 -21.38
N LEU A 262 -12.15 11.72 -20.09
CA LEU A 262 -11.13 12.49 -19.41
C LEU A 262 -9.77 12.18 -20.03
N THR A 263 -8.94 13.21 -20.14
CA THR A 263 -7.55 13.01 -20.51
C THR A 263 -6.81 12.27 -19.39
N PRO A 264 -5.74 11.52 -19.69
CA PRO A 264 -4.94 10.84 -18.67
C PRO A 264 -4.42 11.78 -17.57
N GLU A 265 -4.15 13.04 -17.91
CA GLU A 265 -3.75 14.07 -16.96
C GLU A 265 -4.91 14.44 -16.01
N GLU A 266 -6.13 14.57 -16.53
CA GLU A 266 -7.31 14.86 -15.72
C GLU A 266 -7.64 13.70 -14.77
N ASP A 267 -7.55 12.45 -15.22
CA ASP A 267 -7.71 11.27 -14.37
C ASP A 267 -6.70 11.23 -13.23
N GLU A 268 -5.43 11.56 -13.50
CA GLU A 268 -4.39 11.67 -12.48
C GLU A 268 -4.72 12.76 -11.45
N THR A 269 -5.16 13.94 -11.90
CA THR A 269 -5.57 15.01 -10.97
C THR A 269 -6.77 14.61 -10.12
N ILE A 270 -7.75 13.90 -10.70
CA ILE A 270 -8.93 13.43 -9.97
C ILE A 270 -8.54 12.38 -8.94
N ALA A 271 -7.65 11.44 -9.29
CA ALA A 271 -7.14 10.45 -8.36
C ALA A 271 -6.38 11.12 -7.19
N ALA A 272 -5.54 12.11 -7.48
CA ALA A 272 -4.81 12.86 -6.46
C ALA A 272 -5.75 13.67 -5.55
N LEU A 273 -6.75 14.36 -6.12
CA LEU A 273 -7.75 15.12 -5.35
C LEU A 273 -8.63 14.19 -4.49
N THR A 274 -9.00 13.03 -5.01
CA THR A 274 -9.77 12.02 -4.28
C THR A 274 -8.98 11.46 -3.11
N ALA A 275 -7.69 11.16 -3.28
CA ALA A 275 -6.82 10.73 -2.20
C ALA A 275 -6.70 11.80 -1.10
N LYS A 276 -6.47 13.07 -1.48
CA LYS A 276 -6.45 14.19 -0.53
C LYS A 276 -7.78 14.36 0.21
N ALA A 277 -8.91 14.23 -0.48
CA ALA A 277 -10.23 14.31 0.12
C ALA A 277 -10.48 13.17 1.13
N ASN A 278 -10.06 11.95 0.81
CA ASN A 278 -10.18 10.80 1.70
C ASN A 278 -9.29 10.96 2.94
N ALA A 279 -8.07 11.47 2.79
CA ALA A 279 -7.18 11.78 3.91
C ALA A 279 -7.81 12.82 4.86
N ILE A 280 -8.43 13.88 4.31
CA ILE A 280 -9.13 14.90 5.11
C ILE A 280 -10.33 14.29 5.85
N LYS A 281 -11.12 13.43 5.19
CA LYS A 281 -12.25 12.74 5.84
C LYS A 281 -11.79 11.83 6.97
N MET A 282 -10.68 11.11 6.79
CA MET A 282 -10.09 10.28 7.85
C MET A 282 -9.61 11.12 9.03
N LEU A 283 -8.93 12.24 8.76
CA LEU A 283 -8.50 13.19 9.79
C LEU A 283 -9.71 13.73 10.57
N GLN A 284 -10.77 14.16 9.86
CA GLN A 284 -12.01 14.63 10.47
C GLN A 284 -12.64 13.57 11.38
N SER A 285 -12.75 12.32 10.91
CA SER A 285 -13.27 11.21 11.70
C SER A 285 -12.46 10.98 12.99
N ARG A 286 -11.12 11.04 12.92
CA ARG A 286 -10.24 10.91 14.07
C ARG A 286 -10.40 12.07 15.06
N ILE A 287 -10.50 13.31 14.58
CA ILE A 287 -10.74 14.48 15.43
C ILE A 287 -12.10 14.35 16.13
N LEU A 288 -13.16 13.95 15.41
CA LEU A 288 -14.48 13.72 16.02
C LEU A 288 -14.41 12.66 17.11
N LEU A 289 -13.66 11.57 16.91
CA LEU A 289 -13.48 10.54 17.93
C LEU A 289 -12.80 11.11 19.19
N LEU A 290 -11.78 11.96 19.03
CA LEU A 290 -11.15 12.65 20.15
C LEU A 290 -12.13 13.61 20.84
N THR A 291 -12.94 14.35 20.09
CA THR A 291 -13.98 15.22 20.66
C THR A 291 -15.01 14.43 21.45
N THR A 292 -15.54 13.34 20.88
CA THR A 292 -16.48 12.45 21.57
C THR A 292 -15.86 11.80 22.81
N TYR A 293 -14.57 11.48 22.79
CA TYR A 293 -13.85 10.99 23.96
C TYR A 293 -13.83 12.03 25.08
N LEU A 294 -13.52 13.30 24.75
CA LEU A 294 -13.51 14.40 25.72
C LEU A 294 -14.91 14.73 26.26
N GLU A 295 -15.94 14.67 25.42
CA GLU A 295 -17.34 14.92 25.81
C GLU A 295 -17.88 13.83 26.76
N ARG A 296 -17.40 12.59 26.63
CA ARG A 296 -17.76 11.45 27.50
C ARG A 296 -16.90 11.33 28.76
N LEU A 297 -16.12 12.35 29.10
CA LEU A 297 -15.38 12.38 30.36
C LEU A 297 -16.32 12.68 31.54
N PRO A 298 -16.04 12.10 32.72
CA PRO A 298 -16.80 12.43 33.92
C PRO A 298 -16.75 13.93 34.24
N PRO A 299 -17.85 14.52 34.78
CA PRO A 299 -17.92 15.95 35.11
C PRO A 299 -16.86 16.44 36.11
N SER A 300 -16.21 15.53 36.84
CA SER A 300 -15.07 15.84 37.72
C SER A 300 -13.82 16.31 36.97
N TYR A 301 -13.60 15.88 35.73
CA TYR A 301 -12.47 16.30 34.89
C TYR A 301 -12.74 17.60 34.13
N ILE A 302 -14.01 17.94 33.92
CA ILE A 302 -14.43 19.14 33.17
C ILE A 302 -14.54 20.34 34.12
N ASN A 303 -15.09 20.14 35.33
CA ASN A 303 -15.42 21.24 36.25
C ASN A 303 -14.46 21.36 37.45
N GLY A 304 -13.46 20.49 37.59
CA GLY A 304 -12.45 20.55 38.67
C GLY A 304 -13.00 20.30 40.08
N ASN A 305 -14.31 20.05 40.23
CA ASN A 305 -14.89 19.66 41.51
C ASN A 305 -14.65 18.16 41.73
N THR A 306 -14.02 17.83 42.85
CA THR A 306 -13.90 16.46 43.37
C THR A 306 -15.29 15.92 43.68
N ALA A 307 -15.88 15.19 42.74
CA ALA A 307 -17.11 14.44 42.98
C ALA A 307 -16.76 13.04 43.47
N ASP A 308 -17.44 12.64 44.55
CA ASP A 308 -17.30 11.36 45.24
C ASP A 308 -17.37 10.15 44.31
N SER A 309 -16.54 9.17 44.62
CA SER A 309 -16.40 7.89 43.92
C SER A 309 -17.59 6.94 44.16
N SER A 310 -18.82 7.37 43.87
CA SER A 310 -20.02 6.55 44.14
C SER A 310 -21.19 6.66 43.15
N SER A 311 -21.00 7.17 41.93
CA SER A 311 -21.99 7.01 40.85
C SER A 311 -21.36 6.34 39.64
N MET A 312 -21.47 5.01 39.59
CA MET A 312 -21.30 4.20 38.38
C MET A 312 -22.47 4.46 37.44
N ASP A 313 -22.49 5.62 36.78
CA ASP A 313 -23.38 5.88 35.65
C ASP A 313 -22.73 5.33 34.38
N ALA A 314 -23.47 4.51 33.64
CA ALA A 314 -23.02 3.69 32.52
C ALA A 314 -22.60 4.49 31.26
N ASP A 315 -22.59 5.82 31.32
CA ASP A 315 -22.40 6.69 30.17
C ASP A 315 -21.00 7.33 30.08
N TYR A 316 -20.15 7.16 31.11
CA TYR A 316 -18.83 7.80 31.15
C TYR A 316 -17.68 6.83 30.85
N THR A 317 -16.72 7.31 30.06
CA THR A 317 -15.50 6.55 29.74
C THR A 317 -14.49 6.61 30.89
N THR A 318 -13.73 5.54 31.12
CA THR A 318 -12.65 5.53 32.11
C THR A 318 -11.53 6.51 31.70
N PRO A 319 -11.26 7.56 32.50
CA PRO A 319 -10.32 8.60 32.12
C PRO A 319 -8.87 8.11 32.23
N SER A 320 -8.08 8.30 31.16
CA SER A 320 -6.65 8.00 31.16
C SER A 320 -5.82 9.28 31.11
N ALA A 321 -5.05 9.53 32.18
CA ALA A 321 -4.20 10.70 32.28
C ALA A 321 -3.09 10.75 31.19
N THR A 322 -2.67 9.60 30.67
CA THR A 322 -1.67 9.54 29.59
C THR A 322 -2.23 10.07 28.28
N VAL A 323 -3.47 9.69 27.95
CA VAL A 323 -4.19 10.12 26.74
C VAL A 323 -4.50 11.61 26.81
N LEU A 324 -5.02 12.10 27.94
CA LEU A 324 -5.30 13.54 28.13
C LEU A 324 -4.04 14.40 27.99
N ARG A 325 -2.91 13.95 28.55
CA ARG A 325 -1.62 14.63 28.39
C ARG A 325 -1.15 14.65 26.93
N GLN A 326 -1.35 13.55 26.19
CA GLN A 326 -1.01 13.49 24.76
C GLN A 326 -1.89 14.43 23.93
N ILE A 327 -3.20 14.51 24.22
CA ILE A 327 -4.12 15.45 23.58
C ILE A 327 -3.67 16.90 23.86
N GLN A 328 -3.35 17.24 25.11
CA GLN A 328 -2.84 18.56 25.46
C GLN A 328 -1.54 18.89 24.72
N ALA A 329 -0.63 17.92 24.62
CA ALA A 329 0.61 18.08 23.86
C ALA A 329 0.33 18.33 22.37
N LEU A 330 -0.62 17.61 21.77
CA LEU A 330 -1.02 17.79 20.37
C LEU A 330 -1.58 19.18 20.10
N VAL A 331 -2.46 19.69 20.98
CA VAL A 331 -3.01 21.05 20.87
C VAL A 331 -1.90 22.09 20.99
N SER A 332 -1.01 21.96 21.97
CA SER A 332 0.12 22.90 22.13
C SER A 332 1.10 22.89 20.97
N ARG A 333 1.24 21.76 20.27
CA ARG A 333 2.09 21.63 19.08
C ARG A 333 1.45 22.23 17.84
N LEU A 334 0.12 22.31 17.77
CA LEU A 334 -0.58 22.91 16.64
C LEU A 334 -0.19 24.39 16.48
N ASP A 335 -0.05 25.10 17.60
CA ASP A 335 0.37 26.50 17.65
C ASP A 335 1.84 26.69 17.25
N LEU A 336 2.67 25.64 17.36
CA LEU A 336 4.09 25.63 16.97
C LEU A 336 4.31 25.30 15.48
N VAL A 337 3.33 24.69 14.82
CA VAL A 337 3.38 24.41 13.37
C VAL A 337 3.22 25.69 12.56
N ILE A 338 2.57 26.72 13.12
CA ILE A 338 2.56 28.06 12.54
C ILE A 338 3.94 28.68 12.80
N PRO A 339 4.75 28.97 11.77
CA PRO A 339 6.08 29.54 11.96
C PRO A 339 6.00 30.83 12.78
N SER A 340 6.93 31.01 13.70
CA SER A 340 7.03 32.23 14.53
C SER A 340 7.19 33.50 13.68
N ASP A 341 7.70 33.37 12.45
CA ASP A 341 7.66 34.41 11.42
C ASP A 341 6.68 34.06 10.29
N ARG A 342 5.41 34.38 10.52
CA ARG A 342 4.33 34.22 9.54
C ARG A 342 4.60 34.99 8.24
N ALA A 343 5.26 36.14 8.30
CA ALA A 343 5.50 36.97 7.13
C ALA A 343 6.60 36.38 6.24
N ALA A 344 7.62 35.74 6.83
CA ALA A 344 8.62 35.00 6.07
C ALA A 344 8.02 33.77 5.40
N PHE A 345 7.20 33.01 6.12
CA PHE A 345 6.54 31.82 5.57
C PHE A 345 5.57 32.17 4.42
N GLU A 346 4.72 33.19 4.58
CA GLU A 346 3.80 33.62 3.52
C GLU A 346 4.56 34.08 2.27
N ARG A 347 5.72 34.73 2.42
CA ARG A 347 6.57 35.13 1.30
C ARG A 347 7.18 33.93 0.57
N GLU A 348 7.67 32.94 1.31
CA GLU A 348 8.22 31.71 0.74
C GLU A 348 7.14 30.94 -0.02
N MET A 349 5.95 30.76 0.58
CA MET A 349 4.81 30.11 -0.05
C MET A 349 4.37 30.83 -1.35
N LEU A 350 4.40 32.17 -1.37
CA LEU A 350 4.13 32.95 -2.58
C LEU A 350 5.22 32.79 -3.64
N HIS A 351 6.49 32.68 -3.23
CA HIS A 351 7.60 32.42 -4.15
C HIS A 351 7.45 31.05 -4.81
N GLU A 352 7.23 29.99 -4.04
CA GLU A 352 6.99 28.64 -4.57
C GLU A 352 5.76 28.62 -5.51
N ALA A 353 4.67 29.29 -5.15
CA ALA A 353 3.49 29.37 -5.99
C ALA A 353 3.75 30.08 -7.32
N ASN A 354 4.52 31.18 -7.30
CA ASN A 354 4.92 31.90 -8.50
C ASN A 354 5.85 31.05 -9.38
N ASP A 355 6.79 30.31 -8.78
CA ASP A 355 7.73 29.46 -9.50
C ASP A 355 7.00 28.31 -10.20
N VAL A 356 6.09 27.62 -9.50
CA VAL A 356 5.24 26.57 -10.10
C VAL A 356 4.37 27.14 -11.22
N ASN A 357 3.81 28.34 -11.03
CA ASN A 357 3.02 29.00 -12.07
C ASN A 357 3.87 29.36 -13.30
N LEU A 358 5.10 29.85 -13.10
CA LEU A 358 6.01 30.19 -14.19
C LEU A 358 6.41 28.94 -14.98
N VAL A 359 6.71 27.83 -14.31
CA VAL A 359 6.98 26.54 -14.95
C VAL A 359 5.76 26.05 -15.73
N ARG A 360 4.54 26.19 -15.16
CA ARG A 360 3.29 25.83 -15.84
C ARG A 360 3.06 26.68 -17.09
N LEU A 361 3.27 27.99 -17.03
CA LEU A 361 3.15 28.88 -18.17
C LEU A 361 4.18 28.55 -19.25
N LEU A 362 5.42 28.23 -18.87
CA LEU A 362 6.46 27.81 -19.79
C LEU A 362 6.08 26.50 -20.50
N ASN A 363 5.56 25.51 -19.76
CA ASN A 363 5.03 24.28 -20.36
C ASN A 363 3.89 24.59 -21.34
N GLY A 364 2.96 25.49 -20.97
CA GLY A 364 1.89 25.95 -21.86
C GLY A 364 2.42 26.60 -23.15
N ILE A 365 3.47 27.42 -23.06
CA ILE A 365 4.13 28.00 -24.24
C ILE A 365 4.74 26.91 -25.11
N VAL A 366 5.48 25.96 -24.53
CA VAL A 366 6.09 24.85 -25.27
C VAL A 366 5.05 23.98 -25.96
N GLN A 367 3.95 23.65 -25.27
CA GLN A 367 2.83 22.92 -25.86
C GLN A 367 2.16 23.72 -26.99
N SER A 368 1.95 25.03 -26.82
CA SER A 368 1.38 25.88 -27.87
C SER A 368 2.27 25.97 -29.11
N VAL A 369 3.60 26.01 -28.94
CA VAL A 369 4.57 25.96 -30.03
C VAL A 369 4.54 24.60 -30.71
N GLY A 370 4.41 23.50 -29.94
CA GLY A 370 4.20 22.16 -30.46
C GLY A 370 2.95 22.07 -31.35
N GLN A 371 1.82 22.57 -30.85
CA GLN A 371 0.56 22.61 -31.58
C GLN A 371 0.64 23.49 -32.84
N ALA A 372 1.23 24.68 -32.74
CA ALA A 372 1.44 25.57 -33.88
C ALA A 372 2.32 24.93 -34.96
N ARG A 373 3.37 24.21 -34.55
CA ARG A 373 4.23 23.44 -35.46
C ARG A 373 3.45 22.34 -36.17
N ASP A 374 2.59 21.62 -35.46
CA ASP A 374 1.80 20.55 -36.05
C ASP A 374 0.71 21.06 -36.99
N VAL A 375 0.10 22.22 -36.69
CA VAL A 375 -0.77 22.94 -37.64
C VAL A 375 0.03 23.36 -38.88
N GLY A 376 1.25 23.87 -38.71
CA GLY A 376 2.14 24.23 -39.82
C GLY A 376 2.46 23.04 -40.73
N LYS A 377 2.76 21.87 -40.16
CA LYS A 377 2.97 20.63 -40.93
C LYS A 377 1.72 20.23 -41.70
N LYS A 378 0.54 20.23 -41.06
CA LYS A 378 -0.73 19.89 -41.71
C LYS A 378 -1.07 20.88 -42.82
N PHE A 379 -0.86 22.18 -42.59
CA PHE A 379 -1.08 23.23 -43.57
C PHE A 379 -0.15 23.06 -44.78
N TYR A 380 1.14 22.80 -44.57
CA TYR A 380 2.10 22.55 -45.64
C TYR A 380 1.71 21.35 -46.52
N VAL A 381 1.24 20.26 -45.91
CA VAL A 381 0.72 19.10 -46.65
C VAL A 381 -0.50 19.46 -47.49
N VAL A 382 -1.45 20.21 -46.91
CA VAL A 382 -2.67 20.64 -47.62
C VAL A 382 -2.35 21.64 -48.74
N GLU A 383 -1.42 22.57 -48.51
CA GLU A 383 -1.03 23.56 -49.50
C GLU A 383 -0.29 22.92 -50.67
N ASN A 384 0.62 21.98 -50.41
CA ASN A 384 1.25 21.18 -51.47
C ASN A 384 0.23 20.33 -52.25
N ALA A 385 -0.73 19.70 -51.57
CA ALA A 385 -1.81 18.97 -52.23
C ALA A 385 -2.68 19.88 -53.12
N LYS A 386 -2.98 21.10 -52.65
CA LYS A 386 -3.76 22.11 -53.39
C LYS A 386 -2.97 22.70 -54.56
N ALA A 387 -1.67 22.93 -54.42
CA ALA A 387 -0.78 23.35 -55.49
C ALA A 387 -0.63 22.28 -56.58
N SER A 388 -0.56 21.00 -56.17
CA SER A 388 -0.60 19.86 -57.09
C SER A 388 -1.94 19.76 -57.82
N HIS A 389 -3.07 19.98 -57.14
CA HIS A 389 -4.39 20.00 -57.76
C HIS A 389 -4.58 21.16 -58.76
N ARG A 390 -4.00 22.33 -58.47
CA ARG A 390 -4.02 23.48 -59.40
C ARG A 390 -3.16 23.27 -60.66
N ARG A 391 -2.10 22.46 -60.57
CA ARG A 391 -1.30 22.04 -61.73
C ARG A 391 -1.96 20.92 -62.55
N GLY A 392 -3.00 20.27 -62.03
CA GLY A 392 -3.80 19.25 -62.71
C GLY A 392 -5.03 19.79 -63.45
N ALA A 393 -5.02 21.04 -63.92
CA ALA A 393 -6.05 21.52 -64.85
C ALA A 393 -5.95 20.71 -66.16
N PRO A 394 -7.08 20.20 -66.71
CA PRO A 394 -7.03 19.40 -67.92
C PRO A 394 -6.50 20.27 -69.08
N PRO A 395 -5.59 19.77 -69.92
CA PRO A 395 -5.15 20.53 -71.09
C PRO A 395 -6.34 20.75 -72.01
N GLY A 396 -6.48 21.96 -72.53
CA GLY A 396 -7.42 22.25 -73.62
C GLY A 396 -7.13 21.34 -74.83
N PRO A 397 -8.13 21.09 -75.68
CA PRO A 397 -8.03 20.07 -76.71
C PRO A 397 -6.94 20.47 -77.74
N GLY A 398 -5.81 19.75 -77.73
CA GLY A 398 -4.80 19.86 -78.79
C GLY A 398 -3.33 19.99 -78.37
N GLN A 399 -2.91 19.51 -77.20
CA GLN A 399 -1.49 19.51 -76.84
C GLN A 399 -0.98 18.11 -76.47
N ASP A 400 0.06 17.69 -77.19
CA ASP A 400 0.64 16.35 -77.17
C ASP A 400 1.18 15.93 -75.78
N PHE A 401 1.02 14.64 -75.49
CA PHE A 401 1.54 13.99 -74.29
C PHE A 401 3.08 13.96 -74.29
N ALA A 402 3.70 14.90 -73.56
CA ALA A 402 5.05 14.72 -73.05
C ALA A 402 4.97 14.23 -71.60
N ILE A 403 5.20 12.93 -71.40
CA ILE A 403 5.34 12.33 -70.07
C ILE A 403 6.72 12.76 -69.54
N ASP A 404 6.72 13.71 -68.61
CA ASP A 404 7.90 14.11 -67.87
C ASP A 404 8.18 13.06 -66.77
N PRO A 405 9.34 12.36 -66.75
CA PRO A 405 9.57 11.23 -65.87
C PRO A 405 9.81 11.62 -64.39
N ALA A 406 9.72 12.90 -64.05
CA ALA A 406 9.93 13.39 -62.68
C ALA A 406 8.66 13.39 -61.79
N ALA A 407 7.48 13.05 -62.33
CA ALA A 407 6.21 13.18 -61.60
C ALA A 407 5.89 12.06 -60.59
N TYR A 408 6.72 11.01 -60.51
CA TYR A 408 6.53 9.88 -59.57
C TYR A 408 7.44 9.92 -58.33
N ASN A 409 8.00 11.07 -57.96
CA ASN A 409 8.65 11.23 -56.66
C ASN A 409 7.70 11.85 -55.64
N ILE A 410 6.73 11.05 -55.18
CA ILE A 410 6.11 11.27 -53.88
C ILE A 410 7.20 10.96 -52.84
N ARG A 411 7.89 11.99 -52.35
CA ARG A 411 8.76 11.85 -51.16
C ARG A 411 7.86 11.46 -49.99
N GLY A 412 7.92 10.19 -49.61
CA GLY A 412 7.36 9.70 -48.37
C GLY A 412 7.98 10.42 -47.18
N ALA A 413 7.18 10.66 -46.15
CA ALA A 413 7.64 11.16 -44.86
C ALA A 413 8.69 10.17 -44.30
N GLY A 414 9.97 10.50 -44.46
CA GLY A 414 11.07 9.62 -44.09
C GLY A 414 12.44 10.09 -44.54
N ASP A 415 12.53 10.98 -45.54
CA ASP A 415 13.82 11.48 -46.04
C ASP A 415 14.24 12.76 -45.29
N LEU A 416 14.69 12.57 -44.04
CA LEU A 416 15.44 13.57 -43.27
C LEU A 416 16.90 13.53 -43.75
N VAL A 417 17.34 14.66 -44.30
CA VAL A 417 18.73 14.90 -44.70
C VAL A 417 19.61 15.01 -43.45
N ILE A 418 20.79 14.38 -43.51
CA ILE A 418 21.92 14.48 -42.58
C ILE A 418 22.41 15.92 -42.45
#